data_AF-A0A7S3L4N9-F1
#
_entry.id   AF-A0A7S3L4N9-F1
#
_cell.length_a   1.000
_cell.length_b   1.000
_cell.length_c   1.000
_cell.angle_alpha   90.00
_cell.angle_beta   90.00
_cell.angle_gamma   90.00
#
_symmetry.space_group_name_H-M   'P 1'
#
loop_
_entity.id
_entity.type
_entity.pdbx_description
1 polymer ?
#
loop_
_entity_poly.entity_id
_entity_poly.type
_entity_poly.pdbx_seq_one_letter_code
_entity_poly.pdbx_strand_id
1 'polypeptide(L)'
;MRQTSRHKKFIRKDRFFAGLGAAIYILVQVFTHSRGQLSSFQESTSLLQKTLFWQYNQPSGGRRLGSDMYMTTTTGDAITDRPPFVSQDKSPPQLSVSLQLGEASTGKKRMTARGPSSTERKNRVRVAREEVEQRRRANMRKRTIVQQDESRHPIFYNLYVQPDNYKNSMLIAQEQMQQREMLATNATLFYTLIGSPKVTTEFCEPNCHQREYLEQGQEVDTHQAIWEYCQDRPDEWVTYLHDKGSLHDNENNRRARRIATRAALACRKLILNRSPTSFNWNICGAGFNVLPQFQGNANMWAAKCSYMHNLYEPRKYSRALEEMYNTTILDPTLGNTTYACLQPTEWRDSHTGLGRYAGERWAYSHPDVRPCSSLGGTTVSRAELDFVPRLRKEPNLRAKFGPLANHRYHNSFARLEGRLFEWKYLYGQAPPDDSWIWKYYIGYETGTEEFLQSCKALANATQIQ
;
A
#
# COMPACT_ATOMS: atom_id res chain seq x y z
N MET A 1 30.49 36.01 63.98
CA MET A 1 29.77 34.72 63.78
C MET A 1 29.27 34.71 62.34
N ARG A 2 29.47 33.75 61.44
CA ARG A 2 30.28 32.53 61.34
C ARG A 2 30.37 32.27 59.82
N GLN A 3 31.58 32.01 59.33
CA GLN A 3 31.85 31.42 58.02
C GLN A 3 31.49 29.91 58.00
N THR A 4 31.63 29.30 56.81
CA THR A 4 31.68 27.85 56.47
C THR A 4 30.33 27.18 56.15
N SER A 5 30.21 26.20 55.26
CA SER A 5 31.02 25.73 54.11
C SER A 5 30.12 24.84 53.24
N ARG A 6 30.42 24.74 51.94
CA ARG A 6 29.79 23.79 51.02
C ARG A 6 30.37 22.37 51.25
N HIS A 7 29.50 21.37 51.30
CA HIS A 7 29.89 19.95 51.14
C HIS A 7 29.07 19.31 50.01
N LYS A 8 29.79 18.90 48.96
CA LYS A 8 29.30 18.03 47.88
C LYS A 8 29.33 16.58 48.40
N LYS A 9 28.20 15.86 48.32
CA LYS A 9 28.15 14.40 48.52
C LYS A 9 28.40 13.70 47.19
N PHE A 10 29.52 12.98 47.10
CA PHE A 10 29.80 11.95 46.11
C PHE A 10 29.09 10.66 46.55
N ILE A 11 28.22 10.09 45.72
CA ILE A 11 27.64 8.75 45.93
C ILE A 11 28.49 7.76 45.14
N ARG A 12 29.14 6.84 45.87
CA ARG A 12 29.84 5.66 45.34
C ARG A 12 28.85 4.72 44.66
N LYS A 13 29.07 4.41 43.38
CA LYS A 13 28.51 3.26 42.67
C LYS A 13 29.57 2.17 42.61
N ASP A 14 29.57 1.25 43.58
CA ASP A 14 30.43 0.06 43.54
C ASP A 14 29.76 -1.10 44.28
N ARG A 15 28.68 -1.68 43.74
CA ARG A 15 28.18 -3.03 44.07
C ARG A 15 27.21 -3.55 43.00
N PHE A 16 27.68 -3.77 41.77
CA PHE A 16 26.86 -4.49 40.77
C PHE A 16 27.63 -5.48 39.86
N PHE A 17 28.95 -5.63 40.01
CA PHE A 17 29.75 -6.49 39.12
C PHE A 17 30.25 -7.81 39.72
N ALA A 18 29.95 -8.13 40.98
CA ALA A 18 30.40 -9.38 41.59
C ALA A 18 29.49 -10.60 41.31
N GLY A 19 28.28 -10.40 40.78
CA GLY A 19 27.30 -11.48 40.56
C GLY A 19 27.41 -12.18 39.20
N LEU A 20 27.91 -11.50 38.16
CA LEU A 20 27.91 -12.04 36.80
C LEU A 20 29.05 -13.04 36.53
N GLY A 21 30.18 -12.88 37.23
CA GLY A 21 31.35 -13.74 37.05
C GLY A 21 31.16 -15.17 37.56
N ALA A 22 30.37 -15.35 38.63
CA ALA A 22 30.13 -16.68 39.22
C ALA A 22 29.22 -17.56 38.33
N ALA A 23 28.26 -16.95 37.63
CA ALA A 23 27.35 -17.68 36.74
C ALA A 23 28.06 -18.21 35.48
N ILE A 24 29.05 -17.45 34.96
CA ILE A 24 29.82 -17.84 33.78
C ILE A 24 30.83 -18.95 34.13
N TYR A 25 31.40 -18.95 35.33
CA TYR A 25 32.35 -19.98 35.75
C TYR A 25 31.68 -21.36 35.98
N ILE A 26 30.43 -21.37 36.47
CA ILE A 26 29.66 -22.61 36.65
C ILE A 26 29.25 -23.19 35.29
N LEU A 27 28.92 -22.36 34.29
CA LEU A 27 28.58 -22.83 32.94
C LEU A 27 29.77 -23.46 32.21
N VAL A 28 30.99 -22.97 32.42
CA VAL A 28 32.20 -23.55 31.79
C VAL A 28 32.61 -24.88 32.42
N GLN A 29 32.36 -25.10 33.72
CA GLN A 29 32.64 -26.37 34.40
C GLN A 29 31.64 -27.48 34.01
N VAL A 30 30.38 -27.14 33.72
CA VAL A 30 29.38 -28.13 33.27
C VAL A 30 29.68 -28.63 31.85
N PHE A 31 30.29 -27.80 31.00
CA PHE A 31 30.61 -28.16 29.61
C PHE A 31 31.86 -29.04 29.46
N THR A 32 32.75 -29.10 30.44
CA THR A 32 33.99 -29.89 30.35
C THR A 32 33.88 -31.31 30.92
N HIS A 33 32.72 -31.72 31.46
CA HIS A 33 32.55 -33.04 32.08
C HIS A 33 31.45 -33.95 31.49
N SER A 34 30.90 -33.62 30.32
CA SER A 34 29.84 -34.44 29.68
C SER A 34 30.14 -34.75 28.21
N ARG A 35 31.25 -35.45 27.94
CA ARG A 35 31.41 -36.24 26.70
C ARG A 35 30.90 -37.66 26.95
N GLY A 36 29.59 -37.84 26.80
CA GLY A 36 28.96 -39.16 26.79
C GLY A 36 27.47 -39.07 27.02
N GLN A 37 26.69 -39.57 26.05
CA GLN A 37 25.22 -39.69 26.01
C GLN A 37 24.44 -38.48 25.46
N LEU A 38 24.18 -38.56 24.15
CA LEU A 38 23.21 -37.75 23.40
C LEU A 38 21.93 -38.59 23.22
N SER A 39 20.96 -38.45 24.12
CA SER A 39 19.58 -38.88 23.85
C SER A 39 18.48 -38.18 24.68
N SER A 40 18.75 -37.05 25.36
CA SER A 40 17.71 -36.30 26.11
C SER A 40 17.69 -34.79 25.86
N PHE A 41 18.29 -34.32 24.77
CA PHE A 41 18.50 -32.89 24.51
C PHE A 41 17.27 -32.13 23.93
N GLN A 42 16.10 -32.75 23.84
CA GLN A 42 14.90 -32.13 23.23
C GLN A 42 13.96 -31.42 24.22
N GLU A 43 14.03 -31.69 25.53
CA GLU A 43 13.13 -31.04 26.49
C GLU A 43 13.69 -29.76 27.13
N SER A 44 15.01 -29.62 27.24
CA SER A 44 15.66 -28.46 27.87
C SER A 44 15.77 -27.23 26.96
N THR A 45 15.69 -27.40 25.64
CA THR A 45 15.69 -26.28 24.66
C THR A 45 14.35 -25.55 24.59
N SER A 46 13.24 -26.24 24.88
CA SER A 46 11.88 -25.69 24.94
C SER A 46 11.68 -24.69 26.09
N LEU A 47 12.28 -24.96 27.27
CA LEU A 47 12.16 -24.09 28.44
C LEU A 47 13.02 -22.82 28.31
N LEU A 48 14.21 -22.95 27.71
CA LEU A 48 15.12 -21.83 27.43
C LEU A 48 14.58 -20.90 26.34
N GLN A 49 13.94 -21.44 25.30
CA GLN A 49 13.24 -20.63 24.29
C GLN A 49 12.06 -19.87 24.90
N LYS A 50 11.25 -20.47 25.77
CA LYS A 50 10.12 -19.79 26.42
C LYS A 50 10.55 -18.69 27.39
N THR A 51 11.69 -18.85 28.06
CA THR A 51 12.18 -17.87 29.05
C THR A 51 12.83 -16.66 28.37
N LEU A 52 13.58 -16.87 27.27
CA LEU A 52 14.13 -15.79 26.46
C LEU A 52 13.06 -15.01 25.67
N PHE A 53 11.98 -15.68 25.25
CA PHE A 53 10.85 -15.05 24.55
C PHE A 53 10.04 -14.10 25.45
N TRP A 54 9.95 -14.38 26.76
CA TRP A 54 9.25 -13.52 27.72
C TRP A 54 10.06 -12.28 28.09
N GLN A 55 11.39 -12.39 28.14
CA GLN A 55 12.26 -11.28 28.56
C GLN A 55 12.52 -10.25 27.45
N TYR A 56 12.37 -10.62 26.17
CA TYR A 56 12.54 -9.72 25.01
C TYR A 56 11.27 -8.95 24.62
N ASN A 57 10.09 -9.35 25.14
CA ASN A 57 8.79 -8.72 24.85
C ASN A 57 8.25 -7.83 25.98
N GLN A 58 9.06 -7.50 26.98
CA GLN A 58 8.71 -6.46 27.93
C GLN A 58 8.85 -5.09 27.25
N PRO A 59 7.85 -4.19 27.32
CA PRO A 59 7.98 -2.86 26.76
C PRO A 59 9.04 -2.11 27.56
N SER A 60 10.24 -1.98 26.99
CA SER A 60 11.23 -1.04 27.47
C SER A 60 10.58 0.33 27.52
N GLY A 61 10.45 0.89 28.72
CA GLY A 61 9.91 2.23 28.97
C GLY A 61 10.68 3.29 28.18
N GLY A 62 10.27 3.48 26.93
CA GLY A 62 10.84 4.41 25.98
C GLY A 62 10.25 5.79 26.22
N ARG A 63 11.14 6.77 26.44
CA ARG A 63 10.80 8.19 26.44
C ARG A 63 10.03 8.53 25.16
N ARG A 64 8.90 9.23 25.32
CA ARG A 64 8.10 9.77 24.23
C ARG A 64 8.96 10.67 23.34
N LEU A 65 9.37 10.14 22.19
CA LEU A 65 9.76 10.95 21.03
C LEU A 65 8.55 10.94 20.10
N GLY A 66 7.87 12.09 20.00
CA GLY A 66 6.80 12.29 19.04
C GLY A 66 7.34 12.06 17.63
N SER A 67 6.74 11.11 16.92
CA SER A 67 7.04 10.84 15.52
C SER A 67 6.04 11.64 14.68
N ASP A 68 6.43 12.85 14.26
CA ASP A 68 5.68 13.61 13.28
C ASP A 68 5.74 12.87 11.93
N MET A 69 4.56 12.44 11.47
CA MET A 69 4.36 11.93 10.12
C MET A 69 4.43 13.13 9.16
N TYR A 70 5.57 13.28 8.48
CA TYR A 70 5.75 14.33 7.48
C TYR A 70 4.87 14.02 6.25
N MET A 71 3.71 14.68 6.18
CA MET A 71 3.18 15.07 4.88
C MET A 71 4.17 16.09 4.30
N THR A 72 4.63 15.86 3.07
CA THR A 72 5.46 16.83 2.34
C THR A 72 4.67 18.13 2.17
N THR A 73 4.89 19.08 3.08
CA THR A 73 4.47 20.46 2.93
C THR A 73 5.48 21.14 2.02
N THR A 74 5.07 21.49 0.80
CA THR A 74 5.77 22.53 0.03
C THR A 74 5.70 23.81 0.84
N THR A 75 6.86 24.29 1.29
CA THR A 75 7.04 25.58 1.96
C THR A 75 6.48 26.69 1.07
N GLY A 76 5.63 27.54 1.66
CA GLY A 76 5.16 28.76 1.02
C GLY A 76 6.31 29.75 0.87
N ASP A 77 6.55 30.17 -0.36
CA ASP A 77 7.53 31.22 -0.67
C ASP A 77 7.03 32.58 -0.15
N ALA A 78 7.98 33.26 0.50
CA ALA A 78 7.85 34.64 0.91
C ALA A 78 7.65 35.56 -0.30
N ILE A 79 6.72 36.51 -0.15
CA ILE A 79 6.50 37.63 -1.05
C ILE A 79 7.80 38.44 -1.12
N THR A 80 8.46 38.41 -2.27
CA THR A 80 9.45 39.43 -2.65
C THR A 80 9.17 39.85 -4.09
N ASP A 81 9.07 41.17 -4.26
CA ASP A 81 8.74 41.86 -5.50
C ASP A 81 9.66 41.46 -6.66
N ARG A 82 9.06 41.19 -7.82
CA ARG A 82 9.77 41.18 -9.11
C ARG A 82 9.03 42.03 -10.15
N PRO A 83 9.78 42.71 -11.04
CA PRO A 83 9.29 43.72 -11.97
C PRO A 83 8.60 43.10 -13.21
N PRO A 84 7.86 43.90 -14.01
CA PRO A 84 6.97 43.37 -15.04
C PRO A 84 7.72 42.78 -16.23
N PHE A 85 7.32 41.57 -16.62
CA PHE A 85 7.78 40.92 -17.84
C PHE A 85 6.95 41.36 -19.05
N VAL A 86 7.66 41.76 -20.10
CA VAL A 86 7.18 42.11 -21.43
C VAL A 86 6.49 40.91 -22.10
N SER A 87 5.28 41.10 -22.60
CA SER A 87 4.55 40.11 -23.39
C SER A 87 5.14 39.99 -24.80
N GLN A 88 5.64 38.80 -25.16
CA GLN A 88 5.81 38.43 -26.57
C GLN A 88 4.66 37.51 -26.97
N ASP A 89 3.78 38.04 -27.81
CA ASP A 89 2.80 37.29 -28.59
C ASP A 89 3.49 36.27 -29.48
N LYS A 90 3.14 34.99 -29.31
CA LYS A 90 3.34 33.96 -30.33
C LYS A 90 2.04 33.19 -30.50
N SER A 91 1.30 33.56 -31.53
CA SER A 91 0.14 32.84 -32.03
C SER A 91 0.53 31.42 -32.47
N PRO A 92 -0.34 30.41 -32.29
CA PRO A 92 -0.08 29.06 -32.79
C PRO A 92 -0.30 28.96 -34.31
N PRO A 93 0.38 28.02 -35.00
CA PRO A 93 0.24 27.84 -36.43
C PRO A 93 -1.13 27.27 -36.79
N GLN A 94 -1.83 27.91 -37.71
CA GLN A 94 -3.05 27.39 -38.32
C GLN A 94 -2.69 26.21 -39.24
N LEU A 95 -3.21 25.02 -38.94
CA LEU A 95 -3.27 23.90 -39.87
C LEU A 95 -4.37 24.18 -40.90
N SER A 96 -3.99 24.48 -42.14
CA SER A 96 -4.89 24.50 -43.28
C SER A 96 -5.07 23.08 -43.84
N VAL A 97 -6.24 22.48 -43.57
CA VAL A 97 -6.68 21.27 -44.27
C VAL A 97 -7.31 21.71 -45.59
N SER A 98 -6.59 21.51 -46.69
CA SER A 98 -7.15 21.69 -48.04
C SER A 98 -8.08 20.53 -48.36
N LEU A 99 -9.39 20.75 -48.28
CA LEU A 99 -10.40 19.88 -48.88
C LEU A 99 -10.42 20.13 -50.39
N GLN A 100 -9.92 19.18 -51.17
CA GLN A 100 -10.18 19.11 -52.61
C GLN A 100 -11.66 18.76 -52.82
N LEU A 101 -12.44 19.77 -53.19
CA LEU A 101 -13.79 19.60 -53.73
C LEU A 101 -13.65 19.11 -55.17
N GLY A 102 -13.83 17.80 -55.36
CA GLY A 102 -14.04 17.23 -56.69
C GLY A 102 -15.41 17.67 -57.22
N GLU A 103 -15.40 18.39 -58.35
CA GLU A 103 -16.59 18.78 -59.10
C GLU A 103 -17.31 17.54 -59.63
N ALA A 104 -18.32 17.07 -58.89
CA ALA A 104 -19.24 16.04 -59.36
C ALA A 104 -20.31 16.69 -60.25
N SER A 105 -20.25 16.38 -61.54
CA SER A 105 -21.24 16.74 -62.57
C SER A 105 -22.68 16.47 -62.08
N THR A 106 -23.49 17.52 -62.04
CA THR A 106 -24.88 17.49 -61.58
C THR A 106 -25.81 17.04 -62.71
N GLY A 107 -25.75 15.75 -63.04
CA GLY A 107 -26.82 15.08 -63.79
C GLY A 107 -28.06 14.89 -62.92
N LYS A 108 -28.91 15.94 -62.79
CA LYS A 108 -30.21 15.88 -62.10
C LYS A 108 -31.21 14.99 -62.87
N LYS A 109 -31.06 13.67 -62.79
CA LYS A 109 -32.18 12.74 -63.00
C LYS A 109 -33.07 12.79 -61.76
N ARG A 110 -34.17 13.54 -61.87
CA ARG A 110 -35.24 13.63 -60.86
C ARG A 110 -35.97 12.29 -60.79
N MET A 111 -35.34 11.28 -60.18
CA MET A 111 -36.02 10.06 -59.81
C MET A 111 -36.96 10.40 -58.66
N THR A 112 -38.26 10.38 -58.94
CA THR A 112 -39.32 10.42 -57.93
C THR A 112 -39.18 9.17 -57.07
N ALA A 113 -38.41 9.26 -55.99
CA ALA A 113 -38.27 8.18 -55.03
C ALA A 113 -39.65 7.89 -54.46
N ARG A 114 -40.24 6.75 -54.88
CA ARG A 114 -41.44 6.23 -54.24
C ARG A 114 -41.13 6.08 -52.76
N GLY A 115 -41.91 6.76 -51.92
CA GLY A 115 -41.76 6.65 -50.47
C GLY A 115 -41.82 5.18 -50.04
N PRO A 116 -41.12 4.82 -48.95
CA PRO A 116 -41.12 3.45 -48.44
C PRO A 116 -42.55 2.96 -48.27
N SER A 117 -42.81 1.73 -48.73
CA SER A 117 -44.15 1.15 -48.68
C SER A 117 -44.66 1.09 -47.23
N SER A 118 -45.98 1.04 -47.03
CA SER A 118 -46.59 0.87 -45.71
C SER A 118 -45.98 -0.31 -44.94
N THR A 119 -45.67 -1.40 -45.64
CA THR A 119 -45.00 -2.59 -45.11
C THR A 119 -43.57 -2.29 -44.64
N GLU A 120 -42.80 -1.51 -45.41
CA GLU A 120 -41.44 -1.15 -45.06
C GLU A 120 -41.39 -0.25 -43.82
N ARG A 121 -42.33 0.69 -43.68
CA ARG A 121 -42.48 1.50 -42.46
C ARG A 121 -42.80 0.65 -41.23
N LYS A 122 -43.72 -0.32 -41.35
CA LYS A 122 -44.06 -1.24 -40.25
C LYS A 122 -42.85 -2.10 -39.84
N ASN A 123 -42.08 -2.59 -40.81
CA ASN A 123 -40.86 -3.37 -40.53
C ASN A 123 -39.79 -2.54 -39.82
N ARG A 124 -39.57 -1.28 -40.23
CA ARG A 124 -38.63 -0.38 -39.55
C ARG A 124 -39.01 -0.13 -38.09
N VAL A 125 -40.31 0.07 -37.81
CA VAL A 125 -40.79 0.24 -36.43
C VAL A 125 -40.61 -1.03 -35.61
N ARG A 126 -40.85 -2.21 -36.20
CA ARG A 126 -40.65 -3.50 -35.53
C ARG A 126 -39.18 -3.72 -35.15
N VAL A 127 -38.27 -3.53 -36.09
CA VAL A 127 -36.81 -3.68 -35.85
C VAL A 127 -36.34 -2.68 -34.79
N ALA A 128 -36.76 -1.42 -34.88
CA ALA A 128 -36.41 -0.41 -33.86
C ALA A 128 -36.92 -0.79 -32.47
N ARG A 129 -38.13 -1.35 -32.35
CA ARG A 129 -38.69 -1.82 -31.08
C ARG A 129 -37.92 -3.01 -30.52
N GLU A 130 -37.56 -3.98 -31.37
CA GLU A 130 -36.75 -5.14 -31.00
C GLU A 130 -35.35 -4.72 -30.51
N GLU A 131 -34.69 -3.77 -31.18
CA GLU A 131 -33.39 -3.23 -30.74
C GLU A 131 -33.48 -2.52 -29.38
N VAL A 132 -34.51 -1.70 -29.16
CA VAL A 132 -34.73 -1.03 -27.87
C VAL A 132 -34.96 -2.05 -26.76
N GLU A 133 -35.72 -3.11 -27.02
CA GLU A 133 -35.99 -4.16 -26.04
C GLU A 133 -34.76 -5.02 -25.76
N GLN A 134 -33.96 -5.37 -26.78
CA GLN A 134 -32.68 -6.04 -26.59
C GLN A 134 -31.72 -5.21 -25.74
N ARG A 135 -31.60 -3.90 -26.00
CA ARG A 135 -30.80 -2.99 -25.15
C ARG A 135 -31.33 -2.95 -23.71
N ARG A 136 -32.64 -2.94 -23.51
CA ARG A 136 -33.25 -2.97 -22.17
C ARG A 136 -32.94 -4.27 -21.44
N ARG A 137 -33.03 -5.43 -22.12
CA ARG A 137 -32.68 -6.74 -21.55
C ARG A 137 -31.19 -6.84 -21.23
N ALA A 138 -30.32 -6.36 -22.11
CA ALA A 138 -28.88 -6.30 -21.87
C ALA A 138 -28.54 -5.41 -20.66
N ASN A 139 -29.17 -4.24 -20.54
CA ASN A 139 -29.00 -3.35 -19.39
C ASN A 139 -29.53 -3.95 -18.09
N MET A 140 -30.66 -4.67 -18.13
CA MET A 140 -31.21 -5.36 -16.96
C MET A 140 -30.28 -6.49 -16.50
N ARG A 141 -29.81 -7.34 -17.41
CA ARG A 141 -28.80 -8.37 -17.10
C ARG A 141 -27.52 -7.76 -16.52
N LYS A 142 -27.03 -6.66 -17.11
CA LYS A 142 -25.86 -5.94 -16.60
C LYS A 142 -26.09 -5.42 -15.17
N ARG A 143 -27.28 -4.92 -14.85
CA ARG A 143 -27.64 -4.49 -13.49
C ARG A 143 -27.68 -5.67 -12.51
N THR A 144 -28.32 -6.78 -12.88
CA THR A 144 -28.39 -7.98 -12.02
C THR A 144 -27.00 -8.56 -11.75
N ILE A 145 -26.14 -8.64 -12.77
CA ILE A 145 -24.74 -9.08 -12.60
C ILE A 145 -24.00 -8.14 -11.66
N VAL A 146 -24.11 -6.81 -11.85
CA VAL A 146 -23.47 -5.84 -10.95
C VAL A 146 -23.96 -5.98 -9.50
N GLN A 147 -25.26 -6.21 -9.30
CA GLN A 147 -25.83 -6.33 -7.95
C GLN A 147 -25.44 -7.63 -7.24
N GLN A 148 -25.41 -8.76 -7.96
CA GLN A 148 -24.95 -10.04 -7.42
C GLN A 148 -23.42 -10.06 -7.21
N ASP A 149 -22.70 -9.25 -7.98
CA ASP A 149 -21.27 -9.05 -7.80
C ASP A 149 -20.99 -8.15 -6.59
N GLU A 150 -21.83 -7.18 -6.25
CA GLU A 150 -21.66 -6.33 -5.05
C GLU A 150 -21.64 -7.10 -3.72
N SER A 151 -22.33 -8.24 -3.62
CA SER A 151 -22.25 -9.11 -2.43
C SER A 151 -20.97 -9.96 -2.37
N ARG A 152 -20.18 -10.03 -3.44
CA ARG A 152 -18.90 -10.78 -3.53
C ARG A 152 -17.68 -9.91 -3.24
N HIS A 153 -17.88 -8.85 -2.47
CA HIS A 153 -16.82 -7.91 -2.15
C HIS A 153 -16.74 -7.71 -0.64
N PRO A 154 -16.07 -8.61 0.08
CA PRO A 154 -15.87 -8.42 1.50
C PRO A 154 -14.96 -7.22 1.78
N ILE A 155 -15.29 -6.54 2.87
CA ILE A 155 -14.44 -5.52 3.48
C ILE A 155 -13.84 -6.14 4.74
N PHE A 156 -12.53 -6.09 4.86
CA PHE A 156 -11.78 -6.45 6.06
C PHE A 156 -11.36 -5.18 6.78
N TYR A 157 -11.78 -5.04 8.03
CA TYR A 157 -11.57 -3.84 8.81
C TYR A 157 -10.73 -4.11 10.05
N ASN A 158 -9.55 -3.51 10.09
CA ASN A 158 -8.69 -3.52 11.27
C ASN A 158 -9.12 -2.40 12.22
N LEU A 159 -9.87 -2.74 13.27
CA LEU A 159 -10.43 -1.78 14.21
C LEU A 159 -9.64 -1.79 15.52
N TYR A 160 -8.78 -0.78 15.72
CA TYR A 160 -8.01 -0.62 16.95
C TYR A 160 -8.68 0.34 17.94
N VAL A 161 -9.27 -0.22 18.99
CA VAL A 161 -9.95 0.56 20.02
C VAL A 161 -9.07 0.70 21.25
N GLN A 162 -8.45 1.86 21.39
CA GLN A 162 -7.68 2.18 22.59
C GLN A 162 -8.60 2.28 23.81
N PRO A 163 -8.24 1.65 24.95
CA PRO A 163 -9.02 1.74 26.17
C PRO A 163 -9.29 3.19 26.62
N ASP A 164 -8.26 4.04 26.54
CA ASP A 164 -8.33 5.45 26.98
C ASP A 164 -8.91 6.39 25.92
N ASN A 165 -9.07 5.93 24.68
CA ASN A 165 -9.57 6.74 23.56
C ASN A 165 -10.69 6.03 22.78
N TYR A 166 -11.53 5.27 23.50
CA TYR A 166 -12.66 4.52 22.94
C TYR A 166 -13.55 5.40 22.06
N LYS A 167 -13.95 6.58 22.57
CA LYS A 167 -14.87 7.49 21.89
C LYS A 167 -14.34 7.92 20.52
N ASN A 168 -13.07 8.30 20.42
CA ASN A 168 -12.49 8.72 19.14
C ASN A 168 -12.43 7.56 18.14
N SER A 169 -11.99 6.38 18.59
CA SER A 169 -11.91 5.18 17.74
C SER A 169 -13.29 4.82 17.17
N MET A 170 -14.35 4.90 17.98
CA MET A 170 -15.72 4.63 17.54
C MET A 170 -16.28 5.73 16.62
N LEU A 171 -15.97 7.01 16.86
CA LEU A 171 -16.36 8.09 15.94
C LEU A 171 -15.74 7.91 14.56
N ILE A 172 -14.47 7.49 14.52
CA ILE A 172 -13.78 7.16 13.27
C ILE A 172 -14.46 5.97 12.57
N ALA A 173 -14.74 4.90 13.30
CA ALA A 173 -15.42 3.72 12.75
C ALA A 173 -16.79 4.08 12.16
N GLN A 174 -17.60 4.85 12.90
CA GLN A 174 -18.90 5.33 12.44
C GLN A 174 -18.78 6.20 11.16
N GLU A 175 -17.82 7.12 11.11
CA GLU A 175 -17.56 7.94 9.91
C GLU A 175 -17.20 7.08 8.69
N GLN A 176 -16.40 6.03 8.87
CA GLN A 176 -16.04 5.12 7.78
C GLN A 176 -17.22 4.23 7.36
N MET A 177 -18.08 3.82 8.31
CA MET A 177 -19.28 3.03 8.01
C MET A 177 -20.34 3.82 7.25
N GLN A 178 -20.54 5.10 7.56
CA GLN A 178 -21.37 5.99 6.75
C GLN A 178 -20.89 6.07 5.29
N GLN A 179 -19.57 6.06 5.07
CA GLN A 179 -19.02 6.01 3.70
C GLN A 179 -19.26 4.66 3.02
N ARG A 180 -19.18 3.54 3.76
CA ARG A 180 -19.55 2.21 3.27
C ARG A 180 -21.00 2.17 2.85
N GLU A 181 -21.92 2.70 3.64
CA GLU A 181 -23.35 2.75 3.29
C GLU A 181 -23.61 3.44 1.95
N MET A 182 -22.85 4.49 1.63
CA MET A 182 -22.99 5.22 0.37
C MET A 182 -22.34 4.53 -0.84
N LEU A 183 -21.26 3.77 -0.63
CA LEU A 183 -20.41 3.28 -1.72
C LEU A 183 -20.38 1.77 -1.89
N ALA A 184 -20.78 1.03 -0.86
CA ALA A 184 -20.67 -0.42 -0.73
C ALA A 184 -21.74 -0.97 0.23
N THR A 185 -23.00 -0.53 0.10
CA THR A 185 -24.10 -0.82 1.03
C THR A 185 -24.32 -2.30 1.32
N ASN A 186 -24.09 -3.17 0.32
CA ASN A 186 -24.31 -4.61 0.42
C ASN A 186 -23.03 -5.41 0.72
N ALA A 187 -21.89 -4.75 0.88
CA ALA A 187 -20.62 -5.44 1.14
C ALA A 187 -20.62 -5.99 2.57
N THR A 188 -20.30 -7.27 2.72
CA THR A 188 -20.09 -7.90 4.03
C THR A 188 -18.84 -7.32 4.68
N LEU A 189 -18.95 -6.86 5.92
CA LEU A 189 -17.83 -6.38 6.71
C LEU A 189 -17.36 -7.47 7.67
N PHE A 190 -16.11 -7.87 7.53
CA PHE A 190 -15.38 -8.67 8.49
C PHE A 190 -14.45 -7.75 9.26
N TYR A 191 -14.49 -7.75 10.59
CA TYR A 191 -13.59 -6.90 11.37
C TYR A 191 -12.80 -7.68 12.41
N THR A 192 -11.55 -7.27 12.58
CA THR A 192 -10.67 -7.70 13.67
C THR A 192 -10.68 -6.59 14.71
N LEU A 193 -11.17 -6.89 15.91
CA LEU A 193 -11.21 -5.96 17.03
C LEU A 193 -9.92 -6.08 17.83
N ILE A 194 -9.16 -4.99 17.95
CA ILE A 194 -7.91 -4.96 18.70
C ILE A 194 -8.03 -3.97 19.87
N GLY A 195 -7.62 -4.36 21.06
CA GLY A 195 -7.60 -3.50 22.26
C GLY A 195 -8.83 -3.70 23.13
N SER A 196 -9.72 -2.71 23.20
CA SER A 196 -10.87 -2.75 24.12
C SER A 196 -12.00 -3.67 23.61
N PRO A 197 -12.51 -4.61 24.44
CA PRO A 197 -13.61 -5.50 24.05
C PRO A 197 -14.99 -4.82 24.08
N LYS A 198 -15.07 -3.55 24.50
CA LYS A 198 -16.34 -2.84 24.77
C LYS A 198 -17.09 -2.38 23.52
N VAL A 199 -16.77 -2.93 22.35
CA VAL A 199 -17.37 -2.51 21.07
C VAL A 199 -18.63 -3.34 20.81
N THR A 200 -19.77 -2.67 20.69
CA THR A 200 -21.02 -3.29 20.21
C THR A 200 -20.97 -3.39 18.68
N THR A 201 -21.68 -4.35 18.08
CA THR A 201 -21.74 -4.51 16.61
C THR A 201 -22.54 -3.40 15.91
N GLU A 202 -23.28 -2.59 16.68
CA GLU A 202 -24.20 -1.55 16.22
C GLU A 202 -23.55 -0.52 15.29
N PHE A 203 -22.23 -0.29 15.38
CA PHE A 203 -21.56 0.72 14.54
C PHE A 203 -21.57 0.39 13.05
N CYS A 204 -21.86 -0.86 12.66
CA CYS A 204 -21.72 -1.29 11.27
C CYS A 204 -22.81 -2.23 10.74
N GLU A 205 -23.88 -2.43 11.48
CA GLU A 205 -25.05 -3.19 11.01
C GLU A 205 -25.72 -2.53 9.78
N PRO A 206 -26.29 -3.31 8.84
CA PRO A 206 -26.30 -4.77 8.77
C PRO A 206 -25.03 -5.36 8.10
N ASN A 207 -24.90 -6.69 8.13
CA ASN A 207 -23.82 -7.45 7.47
C ASN A 207 -22.42 -7.24 8.06
N CYS A 208 -22.35 -7.23 9.39
CA CYS A 208 -21.09 -7.18 10.13
C CYS A 208 -20.80 -8.48 10.86
N HIS A 209 -19.57 -8.94 10.75
CA HIS A 209 -19.07 -10.13 11.42
C HIS A 209 -17.74 -9.81 12.08
N GLN A 210 -17.71 -9.87 13.41
CA GLN A 210 -16.45 -9.92 14.13
C GLN A 210 -15.75 -11.22 13.77
N ARG A 211 -14.55 -11.15 13.21
CA ARG A 211 -13.73 -12.33 12.96
C ARG A 211 -12.99 -12.76 14.21
N GLU A 212 -12.36 -11.80 14.87
CA GLU A 212 -11.46 -12.07 15.98
C GLU A 212 -11.45 -10.86 16.92
N TYR A 213 -11.25 -11.14 18.21
CA TYR A 213 -10.93 -10.15 19.22
C TYR A 213 -9.52 -10.44 19.75
N LEU A 214 -8.67 -9.42 19.73
CA LEU A 214 -7.31 -9.48 20.21
C LEU A 214 -7.11 -8.39 21.26
N GLU A 215 -6.74 -8.76 22.47
CA GLU A 215 -6.35 -7.77 23.48
C GLU A 215 -5.12 -6.97 23.02
N GLN A 216 -4.17 -7.65 22.37
CA GLN A 216 -3.03 -7.07 21.69
C GLN A 216 -2.93 -7.67 20.31
N GLY A 217 -2.80 -6.83 19.29
CA GLY A 217 -2.75 -7.24 17.90
C GLY A 217 -2.14 -6.16 17.03
N GLN A 218 -1.91 -6.50 15.77
CA GLN A 218 -1.37 -5.57 14.77
C GLN A 218 -2.15 -5.67 13.46
N GLU A 219 -1.91 -4.74 12.54
CA GLU A 219 -2.54 -4.75 11.21
C GLU A 219 -2.31 -6.08 10.46
N VAL A 220 -1.19 -6.75 10.75
CA VAL A 220 -0.83 -8.04 10.15
C VAL A 220 -1.86 -9.14 10.43
N ASP A 221 -2.61 -9.07 11.54
CA ASP A 221 -3.64 -10.05 11.87
C ASP A 221 -4.84 -9.94 10.93
N THR A 222 -5.25 -8.70 10.61
CA THR A 222 -6.30 -8.47 9.61
C THR A 222 -5.80 -8.80 8.19
N HIS A 223 -4.53 -8.53 7.88
CA HIS A 223 -3.93 -8.94 6.61
C HIS A 223 -3.89 -10.46 6.46
N GLN A 224 -3.56 -11.19 7.52
CA GLN A 224 -3.58 -12.66 7.54
C GLN A 224 -4.96 -13.19 7.14
N ALA A 225 -5.99 -12.61 7.76
CA ALA A 225 -7.38 -12.90 7.46
C ALA A 225 -7.74 -12.67 5.97
N ILE A 226 -7.23 -11.61 5.35
CA ILE A 226 -7.41 -11.33 3.91
C ILE A 226 -6.68 -12.37 3.06
N TRP A 227 -5.42 -12.65 3.38
CA TRP A 227 -4.59 -13.58 2.64
C TRP A 227 -5.22 -14.98 2.61
N GLU A 228 -5.69 -15.47 3.76
CA GLU A 228 -6.42 -16.74 3.90
C GLU A 228 -7.69 -16.75 3.05
N TYR A 229 -8.49 -15.68 3.13
CA TYR A 229 -9.73 -15.58 2.35
C TYR A 229 -9.49 -15.70 0.84
N CYS A 230 -8.40 -15.08 0.37
CA CYS A 230 -8.04 -15.05 -1.04
C CYS A 230 -7.38 -16.32 -1.56
N GLN A 231 -6.95 -17.25 -0.69
CA GLN A 231 -6.40 -18.54 -1.13
C GLN A 231 -7.43 -19.34 -1.94
N ASP A 232 -8.69 -19.36 -1.48
CA ASP A 232 -9.76 -20.16 -2.10
C ASP A 232 -10.63 -19.36 -3.07
N ARG A 233 -10.40 -18.06 -3.22
CA ARG A 233 -11.28 -17.12 -3.94
C ARG A 233 -10.51 -16.20 -4.89
N PRO A 234 -9.67 -16.71 -5.79
CA PRO A 234 -8.79 -15.88 -6.62
C PRO A 234 -9.54 -14.88 -7.51
N ASP A 235 -10.77 -15.21 -7.93
CA ASP A 235 -11.57 -14.35 -8.82
C ASP A 235 -12.26 -13.17 -8.11
N GLU A 236 -12.22 -13.12 -6.77
CA GLU A 236 -12.91 -12.11 -5.99
C GLU A 236 -12.05 -10.85 -5.75
N TRP A 237 -12.69 -9.81 -5.20
CA TRP A 237 -12.04 -8.59 -4.76
C TRP A 237 -12.24 -8.41 -3.26
N VAL A 238 -11.21 -7.94 -2.58
CA VAL A 238 -11.26 -7.60 -1.15
C VAL A 238 -10.97 -6.12 -0.97
N THR A 239 -11.56 -5.50 0.05
CA THR A 239 -11.19 -4.15 0.50
C THR A 239 -10.62 -4.23 1.92
N TYR A 240 -9.51 -3.54 2.15
CA TYR A 240 -8.93 -3.36 3.48
C TYR A 240 -9.13 -1.92 3.95
N LEU A 241 -9.67 -1.79 5.15
CA LEU A 241 -9.80 -0.54 5.89
C LEU A 241 -9.09 -0.66 7.24
N HIS A 242 -8.67 0.47 7.79
CA HIS A 242 -8.26 0.57 9.19
C HIS A 242 -8.61 1.95 9.76
N ASP A 243 -8.70 2.08 11.08
CA ASP A 243 -9.12 3.29 11.78
C ASP A 243 -7.98 4.31 11.96
N LYS A 244 -7.14 4.51 10.93
CA LYS A 244 -5.94 5.39 11.01
C LYS A 244 -6.25 6.74 11.65
N GLY A 245 -5.38 7.15 12.56
CA GLY A 245 -5.51 8.41 13.28
C GLY A 245 -6.22 8.28 14.63
N SER A 246 -6.69 7.10 15.04
CA SER A 246 -7.22 6.88 16.39
C SER A 246 -6.19 7.19 17.49
N LEU A 247 -4.89 7.00 17.23
CA LEU A 247 -3.77 7.37 18.11
C LEU A 247 -3.37 8.85 18.03
N HIS A 248 -3.56 9.49 16.88
CA HIS A 248 -3.02 10.81 16.58
C HIS A 248 -4.06 11.64 15.83
N ASP A 249 -5.18 11.97 16.48
CA ASP A 249 -6.24 12.74 15.81
C ASP A 249 -5.79 14.18 15.54
N ASN A 250 -5.85 14.56 14.27
CA ASN A 250 -5.65 15.93 13.80
C ASN A 250 -6.33 16.07 12.43
N GLU A 251 -6.53 17.32 12.01
CA GLU A 251 -7.29 17.60 10.79
C GLU A 251 -6.70 16.95 9.53
N ASN A 252 -5.38 16.92 9.42
CA ASN A 252 -4.70 16.27 8.29
C ASN A 252 -4.96 14.76 8.26
N ASN A 253 -4.91 14.10 9.41
CA ASN A 253 -5.19 12.67 9.53
C ASN A 253 -6.68 12.37 9.27
N ARG A 254 -7.60 13.22 9.74
CA ARG A 254 -9.03 13.10 9.43
C ARG A 254 -9.29 13.17 7.94
N ARG A 255 -8.74 14.20 7.28
CA ARG A 255 -8.85 14.39 5.84
C ARG A 255 -8.26 13.21 5.07
N ALA A 256 -7.04 12.79 5.41
CA ALA A 256 -6.37 11.68 4.76
C ALA A 256 -7.16 10.38 4.90
N ARG A 257 -7.69 10.10 6.10
CA ARG A 257 -8.54 8.93 6.37
C ARG A 257 -9.82 8.95 5.54
N ARG A 258 -10.56 10.06 5.50
CA ARG A 258 -11.79 10.19 4.71
C ARG A 258 -11.53 9.91 3.24
N ILE A 259 -10.49 10.52 2.67
CA ILE A 259 -10.12 10.33 1.28
C ILE A 259 -9.70 8.87 1.01
N ALA A 260 -8.87 8.28 1.88
CA ALA A 260 -8.42 6.90 1.75
C ALA A 260 -9.57 5.88 1.84
N THR A 261 -10.49 6.09 2.77
CA THR A 261 -11.69 5.26 2.94
C THR A 261 -12.56 5.32 1.69
N ARG A 262 -12.89 6.54 1.25
CA ARG A 262 -13.71 6.77 0.05
C ARG A 262 -13.07 6.19 -1.21
N ALA A 263 -11.76 6.33 -1.32
CA ALA A 263 -10.97 5.77 -2.41
C ALA A 263 -11.03 4.24 -2.43
N ALA A 264 -10.70 3.58 -1.31
CA ALA A 264 -10.70 2.13 -1.21
C ALA A 264 -12.08 1.54 -1.55
N LEU A 265 -13.15 2.11 -0.98
CA LEU A 265 -14.53 1.66 -1.23
C LEU A 265 -14.97 1.90 -2.69
N ALA A 266 -14.57 3.00 -3.32
CA ALA A 266 -14.94 3.30 -4.70
C ALA A 266 -14.11 2.52 -5.74
N CYS A 267 -12.88 2.12 -5.39
CA CYS A 267 -11.91 1.52 -6.31
C CYS A 267 -12.48 0.37 -7.12
N ARG A 268 -13.09 -0.62 -6.47
CA ARG A 268 -13.64 -1.79 -7.17
C ARG A 268 -14.66 -1.39 -8.24
N LYS A 269 -15.67 -0.59 -7.87
CA LYS A 269 -16.72 -0.14 -8.80
C LYS A 269 -16.12 0.62 -9.98
N LEU A 270 -15.13 1.46 -9.73
CA LEU A 270 -14.45 2.20 -10.79
C LEU A 270 -13.69 1.27 -11.74
N ILE A 271 -13.07 0.20 -11.22
CA ILE A 271 -12.32 -0.78 -12.02
C ILE A 271 -13.28 -1.61 -12.86
N LEU A 272 -14.35 -2.14 -12.25
CA LEU A 272 -15.39 -2.93 -12.94
C LEU A 272 -16.14 -2.14 -14.01
N ASN A 273 -16.31 -0.82 -13.80
CA ASN A 273 -16.95 0.05 -14.79
C ASN A 273 -16.04 0.39 -15.98
N ARG A 274 -14.73 0.13 -15.90
CA ARG A 274 -13.83 0.28 -17.04
C ARG A 274 -13.80 -1.00 -17.88
N SER A 275 -13.51 -0.84 -19.17
CA SER A 275 -13.36 -1.99 -20.06
C SER A 275 -12.23 -2.89 -19.53
N PRO A 276 -12.49 -4.20 -19.31
CA PRO A 276 -11.49 -5.14 -18.78
C PRO A 276 -10.21 -5.17 -19.61
N THR A 277 -10.31 -4.83 -20.90
CA THR A 277 -9.20 -4.82 -21.86
C THR A 277 -8.24 -3.64 -21.71
N SER A 278 -8.63 -2.59 -20.98
CA SER A 278 -7.88 -1.32 -21.00
C SER A 278 -6.79 -1.23 -19.93
N PHE A 279 -6.97 -1.85 -18.76
CA PHE A 279 -5.99 -1.77 -17.68
C PHE A 279 -6.04 -3.01 -16.76
N ASN A 280 -4.90 -3.69 -16.62
CA ASN A 280 -4.75 -4.86 -15.75
C ASN A 280 -4.38 -4.46 -14.31
N TRP A 281 -5.15 -3.57 -13.67
CA TRP A 281 -4.89 -3.23 -12.27
C TRP A 281 -5.29 -4.37 -11.34
N ASN A 282 -4.50 -4.57 -10.29
CA ASN A 282 -4.75 -5.60 -9.28
C ASN A 282 -4.83 -5.05 -7.85
N ILE A 283 -4.48 -3.77 -7.63
CA ILE A 283 -4.66 -3.06 -6.37
C ILE A 283 -4.96 -1.58 -6.63
N CYS A 284 -5.76 -0.96 -5.76
CA CYS A 284 -6.20 0.42 -5.90
C CYS A 284 -6.41 1.09 -4.54
N GLY A 285 -6.10 2.38 -4.44
CA GLY A 285 -6.36 3.17 -3.24
C GLY A 285 -6.45 4.67 -3.51
N ALA A 286 -6.28 5.47 -2.46
CA ALA A 286 -6.21 6.94 -2.61
C ALA A 286 -4.97 7.35 -3.40
N GLY A 287 -3.83 6.73 -3.12
CA GLY A 287 -2.59 6.96 -3.83
C GLY A 287 -1.61 5.84 -3.56
N PHE A 288 -0.54 5.82 -4.36
CA PHE A 288 0.51 4.84 -4.27
C PHE A 288 1.85 5.58 -4.27
N ASN A 289 2.64 5.34 -3.24
CA ASN A 289 3.99 5.88 -3.13
C ASN A 289 4.97 4.78 -3.52
N VAL A 290 5.88 5.10 -4.43
CA VAL A 290 6.95 4.19 -4.86
C VAL A 290 8.12 4.26 -3.87
N LEU A 291 8.32 5.41 -3.24
CA LEU A 291 9.47 5.70 -2.38
C LEU A 291 9.04 6.19 -0.99
N PRO A 292 9.85 5.91 0.05
CA PRO A 292 11.03 5.03 0.04
C PRO A 292 10.67 3.55 -0.08
N GLN A 293 9.38 3.22 0.05
CA GLN A 293 8.82 1.88 -0.10
C GLN A 293 7.47 1.92 -0.81
N PHE A 294 7.13 0.80 -1.44
CA PHE A 294 5.84 0.64 -2.10
C PHE A 294 4.75 0.60 -1.04
N GLN A 295 3.91 1.63 -0.99
CA GLN A 295 2.88 1.76 0.02
C GLN A 295 1.66 2.53 -0.48
N GLY A 296 0.50 2.16 0.03
CA GLY A 296 -0.74 2.89 -0.19
C GLY A 296 -0.88 4.07 0.77
N ASN A 297 -1.48 5.17 0.30
CA ASN A 297 -1.81 6.29 1.19
C ASN A 297 -2.76 5.84 2.30
N ALA A 298 -2.38 6.14 3.54
CA ALA A 298 -3.10 5.78 4.75
C ALA A 298 -3.46 4.29 4.84
N ASN A 299 -2.67 3.39 4.23
CA ASN A 299 -2.85 1.94 4.26
C ASN A 299 -4.30 1.44 4.07
N MET A 300 -5.08 2.04 3.17
CA MET A 300 -6.42 1.54 2.81
C MET A 300 -6.49 1.32 1.31
N TRP A 301 -7.05 0.19 0.89
CA TRP A 301 -6.99 -0.25 -0.49
C TRP A 301 -8.04 -1.31 -0.83
N ALA A 302 -8.27 -1.51 -2.12
CA ALA A 302 -9.01 -2.64 -2.67
C ALA A 302 -8.13 -3.41 -3.65
N ALA A 303 -8.18 -4.74 -3.63
CA ALA A 303 -7.33 -5.58 -4.46
C ALA A 303 -8.03 -6.85 -4.95
N LYS A 304 -7.50 -7.42 -6.04
CA LYS A 304 -7.89 -8.75 -6.52
C LYS A 304 -7.32 -9.83 -5.62
N CYS A 305 -8.13 -10.83 -5.30
CA CYS A 305 -7.65 -11.98 -4.55
C CYS A 305 -6.58 -12.77 -5.30
N SER A 306 -6.66 -12.86 -6.64
CA SER A 306 -5.60 -13.51 -7.45
C SER A 306 -4.22 -12.88 -7.26
N TYR A 307 -4.16 -11.59 -6.90
CA TYR A 307 -2.91 -10.92 -6.58
C TYR A 307 -2.53 -11.09 -5.11
N MET A 308 -3.50 -10.98 -4.19
CA MET A 308 -3.27 -11.21 -2.75
C MET A 308 -2.79 -12.64 -2.46
N HIS A 309 -3.27 -13.62 -3.22
CA HIS A 309 -2.85 -15.02 -3.16
C HIS A 309 -1.34 -15.18 -3.35
N ASN A 310 -0.73 -14.37 -4.23
CA ASN A 310 0.69 -14.44 -4.55
C ASN A 310 1.57 -13.69 -3.55
N LEU A 311 0.99 -12.95 -2.60
CA LEU A 311 1.76 -12.26 -1.58
C LEU A 311 2.30 -13.24 -0.54
N TYR A 312 3.43 -12.87 0.05
CA TYR A 312 4.01 -13.60 1.15
C TYR A 312 3.02 -13.63 2.31
N GLU A 313 2.99 -14.73 3.07
CA GLU A 313 2.08 -14.85 4.22
C GLU A 313 2.30 -13.69 5.21
N PRO A 314 1.27 -12.89 5.53
CA PRO A 314 1.42 -11.66 6.32
C PRO A 314 2.21 -11.82 7.60
N ARG A 315 1.89 -12.84 8.41
CA ARG A 315 2.54 -13.10 9.70
C ARG A 315 4.03 -13.47 9.58
N LYS A 316 4.45 -13.95 8.41
CA LYS A 316 5.85 -14.31 8.12
C LYS A 316 6.60 -13.21 7.38
N TYR A 317 5.89 -12.24 6.81
CA TYR A 317 6.46 -11.22 5.93
C TYR A 317 7.50 -10.31 6.62
N SER A 318 7.22 -9.80 7.82
CA SER A 318 8.19 -8.95 8.54
C SER A 318 9.49 -9.71 8.82
N ARG A 319 9.38 -10.96 9.29
CA ARG A 319 10.55 -11.79 9.56
C ARG A 319 11.35 -12.08 8.29
N ALA A 320 10.69 -12.38 7.18
CA ALA A 320 11.35 -12.61 5.90
C ALA A 320 12.10 -11.35 5.41
N LEU A 321 11.53 -10.16 5.61
CA LEU A 321 12.24 -8.90 5.35
C LEU A 321 13.46 -8.73 6.27
N GLU A 322 13.34 -9.01 7.56
CA GLU A 322 14.46 -8.92 8.51
C GLU A 322 15.59 -9.88 8.12
N GLU A 323 15.27 -11.11 7.76
CA GLU A 323 16.22 -12.12 7.29
C GLU A 323 16.91 -11.69 5.99
N MET A 324 16.14 -11.16 5.02
CA MET A 324 16.67 -10.58 3.79
C MET A 324 17.67 -9.45 4.08
N TYR A 325 17.32 -8.53 4.96
CA TYR A 325 18.19 -7.41 5.29
C TYR A 325 19.45 -7.86 6.03
N ASN A 326 19.33 -8.81 6.96
CA ASN A 326 20.47 -9.37 7.67
C ASN A 326 21.41 -10.15 6.74
N THR A 327 20.88 -10.91 5.77
CA THR A 327 21.71 -11.61 4.78
C THR A 327 22.44 -10.63 3.87
N THR A 328 21.79 -9.55 3.42
CA THR A 328 22.42 -8.53 2.56
C THR A 328 23.56 -7.80 3.26
N ILE A 329 23.42 -7.49 4.55
CA ILE A 329 24.46 -6.82 5.35
C ILE A 329 25.70 -7.71 5.51
N LEU A 330 25.49 -9.03 5.55
CA LEU A 330 26.55 -10.00 5.84
C LEU A 330 27.19 -10.59 4.58
N ASP A 331 26.56 -10.48 3.42
CA ASP A 331 27.07 -11.02 2.16
C ASP A 331 28.20 -10.12 1.61
N PRO A 332 29.46 -10.57 1.56
CA PRO A 332 30.59 -9.77 1.08
C PRO A 332 30.56 -9.52 -0.43
N THR A 333 29.88 -10.38 -1.20
CA THR A 333 29.69 -10.25 -2.64
C THR A 333 28.70 -9.15 -2.96
N LEU A 334 27.57 -9.10 -2.25
CA LEU A 334 26.60 -8.01 -2.34
C LEU A 334 27.13 -6.72 -1.67
N GLY A 335 27.87 -6.86 -0.58
CA GLY A 335 28.56 -5.78 0.13
C GLY A 335 29.72 -5.14 -0.64
N ASN A 336 30.16 -5.73 -1.78
CA ASN A 336 31.14 -5.14 -2.69
C ASN A 336 30.53 -4.67 -4.03
N THR A 337 29.28 -5.03 -4.30
CA THR A 337 28.48 -4.36 -5.33
C THR A 337 27.97 -3.01 -4.80
N THR A 338 27.39 -2.18 -5.66
CA THR A 338 26.79 -0.87 -5.36
C THR A 338 25.82 -0.82 -4.16
N TYR A 339 25.46 -1.96 -3.56
CA TYR A 339 24.76 -2.06 -2.28
C TYR A 339 25.63 -1.80 -1.05
N ALA A 340 26.97 -1.75 -1.18
CA ALA A 340 27.94 -1.38 -0.14
C ALA A 340 27.67 -0.01 0.51
N CYS A 341 26.89 0.84 -0.15
CA CYS A 341 26.45 2.14 0.39
C CYS A 341 25.35 2.01 1.46
N LEU A 342 24.93 0.80 1.82
CA LEU A 342 24.11 0.48 2.99
C LEU A 342 24.88 0.75 4.30
N GLN A 343 25.20 2.01 4.58
CA GLN A 343 25.66 2.39 5.92
C GLN A 343 24.54 2.04 6.92
N PRO A 344 24.76 1.15 7.91
CA PRO A 344 23.75 0.71 8.87
C PRO A 344 23.19 1.83 9.76
N THR A 345 23.74 3.03 9.69
CA THR A 345 23.59 4.05 10.71
C THR A 345 22.23 4.77 10.69
N GLU A 346 21.39 4.60 9.66
CA GLU A 346 20.05 5.21 9.61
C GLU A 346 18.93 4.27 9.12
N TRP A 347 18.97 3.00 9.53
CA TRP A 347 17.86 2.07 9.32
C TRP A 347 16.67 2.47 10.19
N ARG A 348 15.78 3.27 9.60
CA ARG A 348 14.47 3.51 10.19
C ARG A 348 13.52 2.47 9.62
N ASP A 349 12.81 1.78 10.50
CA ASP A 349 11.77 0.82 10.12
C ASP A 349 10.77 1.41 9.11
N SER A 350 10.52 2.74 9.15
CA SER A 350 9.66 3.46 8.21
C SER A 350 10.18 3.51 6.78
N HIS A 351 11.49 3.34 6.56
CA HIS A 351 12.12 3.37 5.24
C HIS A 351 12.29 1.96 4.65
N THR A 352 12.46 0.96 5.51
CA THR A 352 12.68 -0.44 5.15
C THR A 352 11.41 -1.28 5.25
N GLY A 353 10.34 -0.73 5.82
CA GLY A 353 9.09 -1.45 6.01
C GLY A 353 9.22 -2.57 7.03
N LEU A 354 10.16 -2.43 7.97
CA LEU A 354 10.35 -3.37 9.07
C LEU A 354 9.39 -3.07 10.22
N GLY A 355 9.30 -4.03 11.15
CA GLY A 355 8.48 -3.91 12.35
C GLY A 355 7.05 -3.51 12.03
N ARG A 356 6.57 -2.42 12.66
CA ARG A 356 5.18 -1.97 12.49
C ARG A 356 4.83 -1.53 11.06
N TYR A 357 5.82 -1.22 10.22
CA TYR A 357 5.60 -0.75 8.85
C TYR A 357 5.50 -1.90 7.83
N ALA A 358 5.79 -3.14 8.25
CA ALA A 358 5.63 -4.31 7.39
C ALA A 358 4.18 -4.47 6.91
N GLY A 359 3.21 -4.21 7.81
CA GLY A 359 1.79 -4.22 7.47
C GLY A 359 1.42 -3.15 6.42
N GLU A 360 1.97 -1.94 6.53
CA GLU A 360 1.68 -0.84 5.59
C GLU A 360 2.21 -1.09 4.17
N ARG A 361 3.21 -1.97 4.05
CA ARG A 361 3.91 -2.31 2.81
C ARG A 361 3.42 -3.60 2.16
N TRP A 362 2.98 -4.56 2.97
CA TRP A 362 2.70 -5.94 2.56
C TRP A 362 1.89 -6.04 1.26
N ALA A 363 0.76 -5.34 1.19
CA ALA A 363 -0.17 -5.37 0.05
C ALA A 363 0.45 -4.91 -1.29
N TYR A 364 1.58 -4.21 -1.25
CA TYR A 364 2.24 -3.66 -2.45
C TYR A 364 3.61 -4.29 -2.71
N SER A 365 3.95 -5.37 -1.99
CA SER A 365 5.31 -5.91 -1.98
C SER A 365 5.65 -6.84 -3.15
N HIS A 366 4.67 -7.38 -3.88
CA HIS A 366 4.93 -8.31 -4.99
C HIS A 366 5.44 -7.61 -6.27
N PRO A 367 6.34 -8.23 -7.06
CA PRO A 367 6.82 -7.65 -8.33
C PRO A 367 5.72 -7.43 -9.39
N ASP A 368 4.62 -8.17 -9.31
CA ASP A 368 3.46 -8.03 -10.21
C ASP A 368 2.48 -6.91 -9.81
N VAL A 369 2.81 -6.08 -8.82
CA VAL A 369 1.92 -5.00 -8.39
C VAL A 369 1.58 -4.06 -9.54
N ARG A 370 0.28 -3.82 -9.78
CA ARG A 370 -0.25 -2.94 -10.83
C ARG A 370 -1.24 -1.96 -10.18
N PRO A 371 -0.70 -0.93 -9.50
CA PRO A 371 -1.52 -0.04 -8.69
C PRO A 371 -2.29 0.96 -9.54
N CYS A 372 -3.43 1.41 -9.03
CA CYS A 372 -4.09 2.62 -9.51
C CYS A 372 -4.53 3.52 -8.35
N SER A 373 -4.68 4.81 -8.65
CA SER A 373 -5.13 5.83 -7.71
C SER A 373 -6.46 6.38 -8.16
N SER A 374 -7.38 6.54 -7.21
CA SER A 374 -8.63 7.28 -7.41
C SER A 374 -8.47 8.80 -7.34
N LEU A 375 -7.34 9.32 -6.86
CA LEU A 375 -7.02 10.75 -6.77
C LEU A 375 -6.39 11.31 -8.04
N GLY A 376 -5.95 10.44 -8.95
CA GLY A 376 -5.38 10.84 -10.22
C GLY A 376 -4.11 11.70 -10.11
N GLY A 377 -3.24 11.42 -9.14
CA GLY A 377 -2.02 12.21 -8.91
C GLY A 377 -2.25 13.57 -8.24
N THR A 378 -3.46 13.84 -7.74
CA THR A 378 -3.73 15.01 -6.88
C THR A 378 -3.28 14.70 -5.46
N THR A 379 -2.63 15.65 -4.78
CA THR A 379 -2.31 15.49 -3.35
C THR A 379 -3.58 15.44 -2.50
N VAL A 380 -3.53 14.68 -1.42
CA VAL A 380 -4.62 14.55 -0.43
C VAL A 380 -5.09 15.93 0.07
N SER A 381 -4.16 16.88 0.25
CA SER A 381 -4.39 18.26 0.70
C SER A 381 -5.21 19.12 -0.27
N ARG A 382 -5.44 18.70 -1.52
CA ARG A 382 -6.33 19.40 -2.47
C ARG A 382 -7.62 18.65 -2.78
N ALA A 383 -7.65 17.34 -2.55
CA ALA A 383 -8.73 16.49 -3.03
C ALA A 383 -10.07 16.54 -2.25
N GLU A 384 -10.13 17.13 -1.06
CA GLU A 384 -11.33 17.06 -0.21
C GLU A 384 -12.49 17.92 -0.72
N LEU A 385 -12.20 19.05 -1.36
CA LEU A 385 -13.24 19.96 -1.87
C LEU A 385 -13.95 19.42 -3.12
N ASP A 386 -13.27 18.58 -3.92
CA ASP A 386 -13.75 18.12 -5.23
C ASP A 386 -13.53 16.61 -5.44
N PHE A 387 -13.63 15.77 -4.40
CA PHE A 387 -13.39 14.33 -4.57
C PHE A 387 -14.45 13.69 -5.47
N VAL A 388 -14.13 13.64 -6.76
CA VAL A 388 -14.77 12.84 -7.78
C VAL A 388 -13.78 11.73 -8.09
N PRO A 389 -14.03 10.49 -7.64
CA PRO A 389 -13.09 9.39 -7.85
C PRO A 389 -12.78 9.23 -9.34
N ARG A 390 -11.51 9.39 -9.71
CA ARG A 390 -11.03 9.21 -11.08
C ARG A 390 -9.85 8.26 -11.05
N LEU A 391 -10.05 7.05 -11.58
CA LEU A 391 -8.93 6.12 -11.72
C LEU A 391 -7.89 6.70 -12.68
N ARG A 392 -6.65 6.78 -12.21
CA ARG A 392 -5.48 6.90 -13.07
C ARG A 392 -4.53 5.75 -12.80
N LYS A 393 -3.81 5.39 -13.85
CA LYS A 393 -2.69 4.46 -13.73
C LYS A 393 -1.65 5.07 -12.81
N GLU A 394 -1.25 4.33 -11.79
CA GLU A 394 -0.13 4.69 -10.92
C GLU A 394 1.05 3.75 -11.19
N PRO A 395 2.28 4.19 -10.84
CA PRO A 395 2.61 5.56 -10.43
C PRO A 395 2.40 6.56 -11.57
N ASN A 396 2.00 7.79 -11.23
CA ASN A 396 2.08 8.90 -12.16
C ASN A 396 3.55 9.18 -12.44
N LEU A 397 4.09 8.52 -13.47
CA LEU A 397 5.49 8.66 -13.92
C LEU A 397 5.90 10.11 -14.21
N ARG A 398 4.94 11.04 -14.33
CA ARG A 398 5.19 12.48 -14.53
C ARG A 398 5.30 13.28 -13.24
N ALA A 399 4.98 12.71 -12.09
CA ALA A 399 5.31 13.34 -10.81
C ALA A 399 6.84 13.34 -10.75
N LYS A 400 7.45 14.40 -11.28
CA LYS A 400 8.87 14.68 -11.19
C LYS A 400 9.15 14.75 -9.70
N PHE A 401 9.64 13.66 -9.14
CA PHE A 401 10.37 13.74 -7.89
C PHE A 401 11.43 14.81 -8.15
N GLY A 402 11.46 15.84 -7.28
CA GLY A 402 12.58 16.77 -7.30
C GLY A 402 13.87 15.96 -7.35
N PRO A 403 14.92 16.44 -8.04
CA PRO A 403 16.14 15.67 -8.21
C PRO A 403 16.53 15.04 -6.88
N LEU A 404 16.79 13.74 -6.92
CA LEU A 404 17.33 12.89 -5.86
C LEU A 404 18.51 13.48 -5.07
N ALA A 405 19.03 14.64 -5.50
CA ALA A 405 20.06 15.43 -4.83
C ALA A 405 19.75 15.77 -3.36
N ASN A 406 18.50 15.67 -2.89
CA ASN A 406 18.26 15.58 -1.46
C ASN A 406 18.57 14.15 -0.97
N HIS A 407 19.86 13.92 -0.68
CA HIS A 407 20.55 12.77 -0.08
C HIS A 407 19.88 12.06 1.13
N ARG A 408 18.62 12.32 1.48
CA ARG A 408 17.96 11.74 2.66
C ARG A 408 17.32 10.37 2.43
N TYR A 409 17.22 9.90 1.18
CA TYR A 409 16.65 8.60 0.85
C TYR A 409 17.68 7.67 0.19
N HIS A 410 18.92 7.67 0.69
CA HIS A 410 19.97 6.69 0.34
C HIS A 410 19.68 5.28 0.87
N ASN A 411 18.40 4.87 0.91
CA ASN A 411 18.09 3.47 1.11
C ASN A 411 18.39 2.76 -0.21
N SER A 412 19.34 1.83 -0.25
CA SER A 412 19.64 1.09 -1.49
C SER A 412 18.42 0.28 -1.98
N PHE A 413 17.50 -0.07 -1.08
CA PHE A 413 16.23 -0.72 -1.42
C PHE A 413 15.19 0.23 -2.01
N ALA A 414 15.46 1.55 -2.00
CA ALA A 414 14.70 2.51 -2.78
C ALA A 414 15.02 2.43 -4.28
N ARG A 415 16.21 1.93 -4.65
CA ARG A 415 16.69 1.78 -6.03
C ARG A 415 16.21 0.50 -6.70
N LEU A 416 16.31 0.43 -8.03
CA LEU A 416 15.85 -0.73 -8.79
C LEU A 416 16.56 -2.00 -8.33
N GLU A 417 17.87 -1.95 -8.14
CA GLU A 417 18.66 -3.13 -7.88
C GLU A 417 18.28 -3.73 -6.51
N GLY A 418 18.07 -2.88 -5.50
CA GLY A 418 17.64 -3.32 -4.17
C GLY A 418 16.22 -3.88 -4.17
N ARG A 419 15.32 -3.35 -5.02
CA ARG A 419 13.99 -3.94 -5.23
C ARG A 419 14.05 -5.30 -5.90
N LEU A 420 14.90 -5.46 -6.90
CA LEU A 420 15.06 -6.74 -7.59
C LEU A 420 15.61 -7.80 -6.65
N PHE A 421 16.59 -7.45 -5.82
CA PHE A 421 17.08 -8.35 -4.78
C PHE A 421 15.95 -8.76 -3.82
N GLU A 422 15.16 -7.81 -3.35
CA GLU A 422 14.04 -8.10 -2.46
C GLU A 422 13.00 -9.03 -3.10
N TRP A 423 12.56 -8.76 -4.33
CA TRP A 423 11.59 -9.62 -4.99
C TRP A 423 12.16 -11.00 -5.29
N LYS A 424 13.44 -11.07 -5.62
CA LYS A 424 14.13 -12.35 -5.79
C LYS A 424 14.17 -13.14 -4.49
N TYR A 425 14.49 -12.49 -3.37
CA TYR A 425 14.56 -13.13 -2.06
C TYR A 425 13.19 -13.60 -1.58
N LEU A 426 12.17 -12.72 -1.62
CA LEU A 426 10.85 -13.00 -1.07
C LEU A 426 9.98 -13.88 -1.98
N TYR A 427 10.11 -13.72 -3.30
CA TYR A 427 9.17 -14.30 -4.28
C TYR A 427 9.85 -15.18 -5.33
N GLY A 428 11.18 -15.20 -5.40
CA GLY A 428 11.93 -15.88 -6.46
C GLY A 428 11.76 -15.25 -7.84
N GLN A 429 11.12 -14.08 -7.93
CA GLN A 429 10.58 -13.51 -9.15
C GLN A 429 11.07 -12.08 -9.38
N ALA A 430 11.07 -11.67 -10.65
CA ALA A 430 11.29 -10.30 -11.08
C ALA A 430 9.96 -9.70 -11.60
N PRO A 431 9.85 -8.37 -11.72
CA PRO A 431 8.71 -7.75 -12.38
C PRO A 431 8.55 -8.25 -13.82
N PRO A 432 7.31 -8.48 -14.31
CA PRO A 432 7.06 -8.85 -15.69
C PRO A 432 7.67 -7.83 -16.66
N ASP A 433 8.04 -8.23 -17.88
CA ASP A 433 8.67 -7.34 -18.86
C ASP A 433 7.82 -6.10 -19.20
N ASP A 434 6.50 -6.23 -19.15
CA ASP A 434 5.54 -5.14 -19.40
C ASP A 434 5.28 -4.26 -18.17
N SER A 435 5.93 -4.55 -17.03
CA SER A 435 5.72 -3.86 -15.77
C SER A 435 6.06 -2.38 -15.86
N TRP A 436 5.28 -1.57 -15.14
CA TRP A 436 5.56 -0.14 -14.98
C TRP A 436 6.85 0.10 -14.19
N ILE A 437 7.27 -0.85 -13.37
CA ILE A 437 8.42 -0.76 -12.47
C ILE A 437 9.69 -0.43 -13.27
N TRP A 438 9.93 -1.16 -14.37
CA TRP A 438 11.05 -0.90 -15.27
C TRP A 438 11.06 0.55 -15.75
N LYS A 439 9.92 1.03 -16.25
CA LYS A 439 9.78 2.40 -16.77
C LYS A 439 9.97 3.46 -15.69
N TYR A 440 9.50 3.20 -14.47
CA TYR A 440 9.69 4.10 -13.33
C TYR A 440 11.17 4.25 -13.02
N TYR A 441 11.87 3.13 -12.83
CA TYR A 441 13.26 3.15 -12.41
C TYR A 441 14.23 3.62 -13.50
N ILE A 442 14.00 3.28 -14.77
CA ILE A 442 14.79 3.84 -15.90
C ILE A 442 14.68 5.37 -15.93
N GLY A 443 13.46 5.90 -15.84
CA GLY A 443 13.23 7.34 -15.84
C GLY A 443 13.79 8.05 -14.61
N TYR A 444 13.96 7.31 -13.51
CA TYR A 444 14.44 7.81 -12.23
C TYR A 444 15.97 7.81 -12.11
N GLU A 445 16.64 6.76 -12.58
CA GLU A 445 18.08 6.54 -12.36
C GLU A 445 18.96 7.11 -13.48
N THR A 446 18.40 7.91 -14.41
CA THR A 446 19.09 8.43 -15.61
C THR A 446 19.70 7.35 -16.50
N GLY A 447 19.33 6.09 -16.27
CA GLY A 447 19.97 4.92 -16.86
C GLY A 447 19.76 4.83 -18.37
N THR A 448 20.83 4.44 -19.07
CA THR A 448 20.76 4.00 -20.46
C THR A 448 20.03 2.66 -20.55
N GLU A 449 19.57 2.29 -21.75
CA GLU A 449 18.99 0.96 -22.01
C GLU A 449 19.94 -0.18 -21.55
N GLU A 450 21.25 0.04 -21.61
CA GLU A 450 22.27 -0.91 -21.15
C GLU A 450 22.17 -1.21 -19.66
N PHE A 451 21.92 -0.20 -18.83
CA PHE A 451 21.69 -0.40 -17.39
C PHE A 451 20.42 -1.23 -17.13
N LEU A 452 19.36 -1.02 -17.91
CA LEU A 452 18.17 -1.85 -17.79
C LEU A 452 18.48 -3.32 -18.13
N GLN A 453 19.22 -3.55 -19.21
CA GLN A 453 19.57 -4.91 -19.62
C GLN A 453 20.45 -5.61 -18.57
N SER A 454 21.37 -4.88 -17.92
CA SER A 454 22.17 -5.45 -16.82
C SER A 454 21.32 -5.79 -15.60
N CYS A 455 20.36 -4.93 -15.22
CA CYS A 455 19.41 -5.23 -14.15
C CYS A 455 18.51 -6.43 -14.47
N LYS A 456 18.03 -6.55 -15.71
CA LYS A 456 17.25 -7.72 -16.16
C LYS A 456 18.08 -8.99 -16.15
N ALA A 457 19.33 -8.93 -16.59
CA ALA A 457 20.25 -10.05 -16.52
C ALA A 457 20.49 -10.48 -15.07
N LEU A 458 20.68 -9.53 -14.15
CA LEU A 458 20.81 -9.79 -12.72
C LEU A 458 19.55 -10.46 -12.14
N ALA A 459 18.37 -9.99 -12.52
CA ALA A 459 17.11 -10.56 -12.05
C ALA A 459 16.88 -12.00 -12.54
N ASN A 460 17.38 -12.32 -13.74
CA ASN A 460 17.30 -13.64 -14.35
C ASN A 460 18.41 -14.59 -13.92
N ALA A 461 19.53 -14.08 -13.39
CA ALA A 461 20.61 -14.89 -12.85
C ALA A 461 20.05 -15.79 -11.72
N THR A 462 20.12 -17.10 -11.95
CA THR A 462 19.16 -18.05 -11.40
C THR A 462 19.47 -18.50 -9.97
N GLN A 463 20.53 -18.00 -9.33
CA GLN A 463 20.92 -18.44 -7.99
C GLN A 463 21.50 -17.28 -7.18
N ILE A 464 20.72 -16.79 -6.23
CA ILE A 464 21.26 -16.31 -4.96
C ILE A 464 21.29 -17.58 -4.11
N GLN A 465 22.45 -18.24 -4.05
CA GLN A 465 22.64 -19.48 -3.30
C GLN A 465 22.84 -19.17 -1.81
#